data_AF-B3S294-F1
#
_entry.id   AF-B3S294-F1
#
_cell.length_a   1.000
_cell.length_b   1.000
_cell.length_c   1.000
_cell.angle_alpha   90.00
_cell.angle_beta   90.00
_cell.angle_gamma   90.00
#
_symmetry.space_group_name_H-M   'P 1'
#
loop_
_entity.id
_entity.type
_entity.pdbx_description
1 polymer ?
#
loop_
_entity_poly.entity_id
_entity_poly.type
_entity_poly.pdbx_seq_one_letter_code
_entity_poly.pdbx_strand_id
1 'polypeptide(L)'
;MYWFGYKTALPKPTGPYNVGTAEIMSGRGEQSTLGIIDFSEMPLSFFAGWILRNTVIPTYQNAPLIQPKDYEETPQLDLQRLRVLICSHGLGGNRAILSVLCCELASYGYVAASLDHRDLSASHTYYYPEKEGTEIAEKAKVINVPFKRCPIDDFETRNKQVNIRAQEERLNLSSLAVFGHSFGGGTTIAALAKDARLQCGVCLDAWLFPLGEEVYENINKPILFINSFAFQWPKNIKRIQRILSGHNGDFYMFQITQLVRLLLNSSNVFIFRNTGHLTQTDFAHIIPSFFARRSSSFGTIPPLTTTSVNNKLCFDFLEAQLGNKEKRTYPLSVNMEDYVLEGTNVDTSNLDD
;
A
#
# COMPACT_ATOMS: atom_id res chain seq x y z
N MET A 1 -15.87 -34.25 -4.26
CA MET A 1 -16.63 -33.01 -3.96
C MET A 1 -16.02 -31.91 -4.82
N TYR A 2 -16.66 -31.58 -5.94
CA TYR A 2 -16.12 -30.68 -6.96
C TYR A 2 -16.28 -29.22 -6.51
N TRP A 3 -15.16 -28.53 -6.26
CA TRP A 3 -15.07 -27.10 -5.89
C TRP A 3 -15.14 -26.16 -7.11
N PHE A 4 -15.83 -26.54 -8.19
CA PHE A 4 -15.93 -25.71 -9.40
C PHE A 4 -17.14 -24.77 -9.28
N GLY A 5 -16.94 -23.58 -8.70
CA GLY A 5 -17.96 -22.52 -8.69
C GLY A 5 -17.79 -21.41 -7.65
N TYR A 6 -16.96 -21.59 -6.62
CA TYR A 6 -16.73 -20.55 -5.61
C TYR A 6 -15.71 -19.53 -6.10
N LYS A 7 -16.15 -18.30 -6.40
CA LYS A 7 -15.26 -17.14 -6.50
C LYS A 7 -15.00 -16.61 -5.09
N THR A 8 -13.73 -16.48 -4.69
CA THR A 8 -13.38 -15.82 -3.42
C THR A 8 -13.52 -14.32 -3.64
N ALA A 9 -14.51 -13.69 -3.02
CA ALA A 9 -14.63 -12.23 -3.07
C ALA A 9 -13.84 -11.61 -1.92
N LEU A 10 -13.04 -10.58 -2.22
CA LEU A 10 -12.45 -9.75 -1.19
C LEU A 10 -13.54 -8.96 -0.45
N PRO A 11 -13.28 -8.49 0.78
CA PRO A 11 -14.23 -7.67 1.53
C PRO A 11 -14.68 -6.46 0.73
N LYS A 12 -15.98 -6.16 0.78
CA LYS A 12 -16.52 -4.93 0.19
C LYS A 12 -16.04 -3.71 0.98
N PRO A 13 -15.70 -2.61 0.31
CA PRO A 13 -15.35 -1.38 1.00
C PRO A 13 -16.56 -0.83 1.77
N THR A 14 -16.31 -0.14 2.87
CA THR A 14 -17.36 0.28 3.82
C THR A 14 -17.78 1.75 3.73
N GLY A 15 -17.03 2.56 2.99
CA GLY A 15 -17.27 3.98 2.88
C GLY A 15 -18.51 4.34 2.05
N PRO A 16 -18.90 5.63 2.06
CA PRO A 16 -20.12 6.10 1.41
C PRO A 16 -20.08 6.10 -0.12
N TYR A 17 -18.88 6.02 -0.73
CA TYR A 17 -18.73 6.07 -2.19
C TYR A 17 -18.54 4.70 -2.81
N ASN A 18 -19.17 4.50 -3.96
CA ASN A 18 -18.90 3.36 -4.84
C ASN A 18 -17.48 3.45 -5.39
N VAL A 19 -16.80 2.30 -5.46
CA VAL A 19 -15.39 2.24 -5.90
C VAL A 19 -15.31 1.68 -7.32
N GLY A 20 -14.77 2.50 -8.23
CA GLY A 20 -14.40 2.10 -9.58
C GLY A 20 -12.91 1.83 -9.71
N THR A 21 -12.53 0.96 -10.66
CA THR A 21 -11.14 0.72 -11.02
C THR A 21 -10.92 0.97 -12.50
N ALA A 22 -9.81 1.61 -12.83
CA ALA A 22 -9.34 1.82 -14.19
C ALA A 22 -7.86 1.46 -14.26
N GLU A 23 -7.43 0.90 -15.39
CA GLU A 23 -6.03 0.60 -15.63
C GLU A 23 -5.41 1.67 -16.52
N ILE A 24 -4.25 2.18 -16.09
CA ILE A 24 -3.52 3.22 -16.80
C ILE A 24 -2.09 2.75 -17.02
N MET A 25 -1.66 2.71 -18.28
CA MET A 25 -0.26 2.59 -18.64
C MET A 25 0.28 3.98 -18.96
N SER A 26 1.04 4.58 -18.04
CA SER A 26 1.75 5.82 -18.37
C SER A 26 3.13 5.50 -18.98
N GLY A 27 3.41 6.16 -20.11
CA GLY A 27 4.42 5.81 -21.12
C GLY A 27 3.79 5.86 -22.51
N ARG A 28 4.55 6.06 -23.59
CA ARG A 28 3.96 6.09 -24.96
C ARG A 28 3.53 4.69 -25.39
N GLY A 29 2.28 4.56 -25.85
CA GLY A 29 1.66 3.29 -26.24
C GLY A 29 0.55 2.88 -25.28
N GLU A 30 -0.59 3.59 -25.35
CA GLU A 30 -1.78 3.29 -24.55
C GLU A 30 -2.46 2.01 -25.03
N GLN A 31 -2.51 0.98 -24.18
CA GLN A 31 -3.57 -0.03 -24.13
C GLN A 31 -3.74 -0.55 -22.70
N SER A 32 -4.99 -0.70 -22.25
CA SER A 32 -5.37 -1.15 -20.90
C SER A 32 -5.72 -2.64 -20.89
N THR A 33 -5.29 -3.41 -19.89
CA THR A 33 -5.83 -4.76 -19.65
C THR A 33 -6.00 -5.10 -18.16
N LEU A 34 -7.26 -5.12 -17.70
CA LEU A 34 -7.83 -5.72 -16.47
C LEU A 34 -6.86 -6.01 -15.29
N GLY A 35 -7.17 -5.40 -14.13
CA GLY A 35 -6.56 -5.69 -12.83
C GLY A 35 -6.78 -7.14 -12.37
N ILE A 36 -5.94 -8.05 -12.86
CA ILE A 36 -5.89 -9.46 -12.48
C ILE A 36 -4.80 -9.64 -11.43
N ILE A 37 -5.14 -10.29 -10.32
CA ILE A 37 -4.15 -10.83 -9.37
C ILE A 37 -3.45 -12.00 -10.07
N ASP A 38 -2.34 -11.73 -10.77
CA ASP A 38 -1.57 -12.76 -11.46
C ASP A 38 -0.29 -13.12 -10.71
N PHE A 39 -0.16 -14.40 -10.39
CA PHE A 39 1.01 -15.05 -9.78
C PHE A 39 1.45 -16.27 -10.60
N SER A 40 1.06 -16.33 -11.87
CA SER A 40 1.35 -17.44 -12.79
C SER A 40 2.83 -17.77 -12.94
N GLU A 41 3.69 -16.76 -12.74
CA GLU A 41 5.15 -16.88 -12.80
C GLU A 41 5.80 -17.33 -11.47
N MET A 42 5.03 -17.42 -10.37
CA MET A 42 5.54 -17.96 -9.10
C MET A 42 5.34 -19.49 -9.04
N PRO A 43 6.27 -20.24 -8.42
CA PRO A 43 6.15 -21.69 -8.24
C PRO A 43 5.13 -22.02 -7.14
N LEU A 44 3.87 -21.65 -7.36
CA LEU A 44 2.75 -21.94 -6.47
C LEU A 44 2.18 -23.32 -6.77
N SER A 45 1.61 -23.97 -5.75
CA SER A 45 0.81 -25.16 -5.99
C SER A 45 -0.38 -24.81 -6.90
N PHE A 46 -0.81 -25.75 -7.75
CA PHE A 46 -1.95 -25.59 -8.64
C PHE A 46 -3.18 -25.01 -7.91
N PHE A 47 -3.42 -25.49 -6.69
CA PHE A 47 -4.52 -25.05 -5.84
C PHE A 47 -4.39 -23.59 -5.40
N ALA A 48 -3.20 -23.15 -4.98
CA ALA A 48 -2.95 -21.76 -4.63
C ALA A 48 -3.09 -20.82 -5.83
N GLY A 49 -2.55 -21.23 -6.99
CA GLY A 49 -2.73 -20.48 -8.25
C GLY A 49 -4.20 -20.38 -8.68
N TRP A 50 -4.98 -21.44 -8.49
CA TRP A 50 -6.41 -21.43 -8.80
C TRP A 50 -7.21 -20.47 -7.91
N ILE A 51 -6.96 -20.45 -6.60
CA ILE A 51 -7.64 -19.53 -5.67
C ILE A 51 -7.34 -18.07 -6.05
N LEU A 52 -6.08 -17.74 -6.33
CA LEU A 52 -5.67 -16.38 -6.68
C LEU A 52 -6.36 -15.89 -7.96
N ARG A 53 -6.41 -16.75 -9.00
CA ARG A 53 -7.08 -16.41 -10.27
C ARG A 53 -8.60 -16.25 -10.16
N ASN A 54 -9.24 -16.86 -9.17
CA ASN A 54 -10.68 -16.76 -8.95
C ASN A 54 -11.06 -15.75 -7.87
N THR A 55 -10.08 -14.97 -7.38
CA THR A 55 -10.31 -13.90 -6.42
C THR A 55 -10.87 -12.66 -7.14
N VAL A 56 -11.94 -12.08 -6.60
CA VAL A 56 -12.60 -10.90 -7.17
C VAL A 56 -12.46 -9.70 -6.23
N ILE A 57 -12.00 -8.58 -6.78
CA ILE A 57 -12.01 -7.27 -6.12
C ILE A 57 -13.39 -6.64 -6.33
N PRO A 58 -14.14 -6.26 -5.27
CA PRO A 58 -15.52 -5.80 -5.37
C PRO A 58 -15.60 -4.32 -5.84
N THR A 59 -15.22 -4.08 -7.10
CA THR A 59 -15.21 -2.75 -7.73
C THR A 59 -15.90 -2.76 -9.08
N TYR A 60 -16.35 -1.59 -9.53
CA TYR A 60 -16.77 -1.39 -10.92
C TYR A 60 -15.53 -1.38 -11.82
N GLN A 61 -15.30 -2.49 -12.53
CA GLN A 61 -14.16 -2.63 -13.45
C GLN A 61 -14.32 -1.73 -14.67
N ASN A 62 -13.21 -1.18 -15.14
CA ASN A 62 -13.16 -0.24 -16.26
C ASN A 62 -14.09 0.96 -16.04
N ALA A 63 -14.17 1.42 -14.79
CA ALA A 63 -14.91 2.63 -14.47
C ALA A 63 -14.28 3.81 -15.25
N PRO A 64 -15.09 4.64 -15.93
CA PRO A 64 -14.57 5.78 -16.65
C PRO A 64 -13.85 6.72 -15.68
N LEU A 65 -12.67 7.19 -16.06
CA LEU A 65 -12.03 8.30 -15.36
C LEU A 65 -12.85 9.55 -15.64
N ILE A 66 -13.26 10.22 -14.57
CA ILE A 66 -13.94 11.52 -14.65
C ILE A 66 -13.00 12.53 -15.32
N GLN A 67 -13.46 13.19 -16.38
CA GLN A 67 -12.64 14.13 -17.16
C GLN A 67 -12.57 15.47 -16.44
N PRO A 68 -11.46 16.23 -16.54
CA PRO A 68 -11.31 17.55 -15.91
C PRO A 68 -12.52 18.50 -16.09
N LYS A 69 -13.19 18.43 -17.23
CA LYS A 69 -14.41 19.20 -17.55
C LYS A 69 -15.68 18.74 -16.80
N ASP A 70 -15.79 17.46 -16.45
CA ASP A 70 -16.97 16.87 -15.83
C ASP A 70 -17.02 17.14 -14.30
N TYR A 71 -15.93 17.68 -13.73
CA TYR A 71 -15.86 18.04 -12.31
C TYR A 71 -16.56 19.34 -11.98
N GLU A 72 -16.61 20.30 -12.91
CA GLU A 72 -17.37 21.55 -12.74
C GLU A 72 -18.86 21.27 -12.57
N GLU A 73 -19.35 20.16 -13.16
CA GLU A 73 -20.73 19.69 -13.08
C GLU A 73 -20.99 18.77 -11.88
N THR A 74 -19.94 18.39 -11.13
CA THR A 74 -20.04 17.50 -9.97
C THR A 74 -19.58 18.20 -8.68
N PRO A 75 -20.44 19.03 -8.03
CA PRO A 75 -20.07 19.83 -6.85
C PRO A 75 -19.54 19.01 -5.65
N GLN A 76 -19.82 17.71 -5.65
CA GLN A 76 -19.43 16.76 -4.60
C GLN A 76 -17.98 16.28 -4.75
N LEU A 77 -17.39 16.40 -5.94
CA LEU A 77 -16.02 16.00 -6.26
C LEU A 77 -15.17 17.25 -6.50
N ASP A 78 -14.79 17.92 -5.42
CA ASP A 78 -13.83 19.02 -5.50
C ASP A 78 -12.45 18.44 -5.83
N LEU A 79 -12.03 18.58 -7.09
CA LEU A 79 -10.71 18.17 -7.56
C LEU A 79 -9.61 18.72 -6.66
N GLN A 80 -9.73 19.96 -6.17
CA GLN A 80 -8.75 20.61 -5.31
C GLN A 80 -8.57 19.90 -3.95
N ARG A 81 -9.46 18.95 -3.61
CA ARG A 81 -9.46 18.19 -2.36
C ARG A 81 -9.21 16.68 -2.54
N LEU A 82 -9.04 16.18 -3.77
CA LEU A 82 -8.75 14.77 -3.97
C LEU A 82 -7.41 14.42 -3.32
N ARG A 83 -7.46 13.43 -2.43
CA ARG A 83 -6.28 12.91 -1.74
C ARG A 83 -5.77 11.71 -2.54
N VAL A 84 -4.62 11.90 -3.17
CA VAL A 84 -4.00 10.88 -4.02
C VAL A 84 -3.03 10.07 -3.18
N LEU A 85 -3.15 8.74 -3.26
CA LEU A 85 -2.30 7.77 -2.60
C LEU A 85 -1.57 6.97 -3.67
N ILE A 86 -0.25 7.00 -3.67
CA ILE A 86 0.55 6.11 -4.52
C ILE A 86 0.86 4.84 -3.73
N CYS A 87 0.54 3.68 -4.28
CA CYS A 87 0.66 2.41 -3.59
C CYS A 87 1.81 1.58 -4.17
N SER A 88 2.70 1.11 -3.31
CA SER A 88 3.86 0.30 -3.69
C SER A 88 3.80 -1.09 -3.06
N HIS A 89 3.80 -2.14 -3.89
CA HIS A 89 3.78 -3.53 -3.41
C HIS A 89 5.13 -4.00 -2.84
N GLY A 90 5.09 -5.07 -2.04
CA GLY A 90 6.26 -5.80 -1.56
C GLY A 90 6.93 -6.70 -2.62
N LEU A 91 8.05 -7.32 -2.28
CA LEU A 91 8.74 -8.27 -3.16
C LEU A 91 7.82 -9.47 -3.47
N GLY A 92 7.71 -9.83 -4.74
CA GLY A 92 6.79 -10.86 -5.23
C GLY A 92 5.32 -10.43 -5.21
N GLY A 93 5.00 -9.17 -4.90
CA GLY A 93 3.64 -8.62 -5.00
C GLY A 93 3.31 -8.09 -6.40
N ASN A 94 2.15 -7.45 -6.55
CA ASN A 94 1.74 -6.71 -7.75
C ASN A 94 0.72 -5.62 -7.36
N ARG A 95 0.23 -4.85 -8.33
CA ARG A 95 -0.72 -3.74 -8.13
C ARG A 95 -2.00 -4.11 -7.40
N ALA A 96 -2.35 -5.40 -7.36
CA ALA A 96 -3.61 -5.87 -6.79
C ALA A 96 -3.49 -6.43 -5.36
N ILE A 97 -2.28 -6.59 -4.78
CA ILE A 97 -2.11 -7.24 -3.47
C ILE A 97 -2.50 -6.39 -2.24
N LEU A 98 -2.74 -5.09 -2.45
CA LEU A 98 -3.18 -4.14 -1.44
C LEU A 98 -4.58 -3.56 -1.77
N SER A 99 -5.33 -4.26 -2.63
CA SER A 99 -6.59 -3.73 -3.17
C SER A 99 -7.66 -3.53 -2.10
N VAL A 100 -7.66 -4.31 -1.02
CA VAL A 100 -8.63 -4.11 0.08
C VAL A 100 -8.42 -2.74 0.75
N LEU A 101 -7.18 -2.36 1.06
CA LEU A 101 -6.88 -1.05 1.63
C LEU A 101 -7.12 0.08 0.62
N CYS A 102 -6.70 -0.11 -0.64
CA CYS A 102 -6.95 0.86 -1.71
C CYS A 102 -8.44 1.13 -1.90
N CYS A 103 -9.25 0.09 -1.99
CA CYS A 103 -10.70 0.19 -2.18
C CYS A 103 -11.36 0.81 -0.96
N GLU A 104 -10.92 0.44 0.24
CA GLU A 104 -11.45 1.04 1.47
C GLU A 104 -11.21 2.55 1.45
N LEU A 105 -9.97 3.01 1.30
CA LEU A 105 -9.67 4.44 1.30
C LEU A 105 -10.39 5.15 0.13
N ALA A 106 -10.46 4.53 -1.05
CA ALA A 106 -11.20 5.09 -2.18
C ALA A 106 -12.68 5.29 -1.88
N SER A 107 -13.31 4.39 -1.11
CA SER A 107 -14.71 4.55 -0.68
C SER A 107 -14.94 5.72 0.29
N TYR A 108 -13.86 6.30 0.84
CA TYR A 108 -13.89 7.55 1.60
C TYR A 108 -13.36 8.75 0.78
N GLY A 109 -13.33 8.67 -0.55
CA GLY A 109 -13.00 9.79 -1.43
C GLY A 109 -11.50 10.03 -1.63
N TYR A 110 -10.69 9.00 -1.42
CA TYR A 110 -9.29 8.99 -1.87
C TYR A 110 -9.19 8.47 -3.31
N VAL A 111 -8.08 8.78 -3.98
CA VAL A 111 -7.68 8.14 -5.23
C VAL A 111 -6.45 7.29 -4.96
N ALA A 112 -6.52 5.98 -5.20
CA ALA A 112 -5.40 5.07 -4.98
C ALA A 112 -4.76 4.66 -6.33
N ALA A 113 -3.56 5.15 -6.60
CA ALA A 113 -2.73 4.81 -7.75
C ALA A 113 -1.78 3.66 -7.40
N SER A 114 -2.25 2.42 -7.54
CA SER A 114 -1.45 1.22 -7.27
C SER A 114 -0.58 0.83 -8.46
N LEU A 115 0.70 0.59 -8.20
CA LEU A 115 1.73 0.34 -9.22
C LEU A 115 2.04 -1.16 -9.38
N ASP A 116 2.44 -1.55 -10.59
CA ASP A 116 3.32 -2.71 -10.80
C ASP A 116 4.73 -2.21 -11.03
N HIS A 117 5.66 -2.62 -10.17
CA HIS A 117 7.06 -2.29 -10.38
C HIS A 117 7.68 -3.22 -11.43
N ARG A 118 8.36 -2.61 -12.41
CA ARG A 118 9.10 -3.28 -13.49
C ARG A 118 10.59 -3.50 -13.18
N ASP A 119 10.93 -3.47 -11.91
CA ASP A 119 12.26 -3.70 -11.32
C ASP A 119 12.55 -5.21 -11.09
N LEU A 120 11.76 -6.09 -11.72
CA LEU A 120 11.76 -7.55 -11.51
C LEU A 120 11.23 -8.01 -10.14
N SER A 121 10.75 -7.10 -9.29
CA SER A 121 10.18 -7.44 -7.98
C SER A 121 8.72 -7.88 -8.04
N ALA A 122 7.98 -7.51 -9.10
CA ALA A 122 6.58 -7.91 -9.24
C ALA A 122 6.45 -9.41 -9.58
N SER A 123 5.44 -10.08 -9.02
CA SER A 123 5.11 -11.46 -9.40
C SER A 123 4.68 -11.58 -10.86
N HIS A 124 4.07 -10.53 -11.40
CA HIS A 124 3.70 -10.43 -12.80
C HIS A 124 3.56 -8.96 -13.20
N THR A 125 4.21 -8.56 -14.28
CA THR A 125 3.99 -7.27 -14.95
C THR A 125 4.39 -7.36 -16.41
N TYR A 126 3.94 -6.41 -17.22
CA TYR A 126 4.16 -6.42 -18.66
C TYR A 126 4.13 -5.00 -19.23
N TYR A 127 4.56 -4.86 -20.47
CA TYR A 127 4.51 -3.60 -21.23
C TYR A 127 4.34 -3.84 -22.73
N TYR A 128 3.91 -2.80 -23.43
CA TYR A 128 3.88 -2.77 -24.88
C TYR A 128 5.17 -2.13 -25.39
N PRO A 129 5.97 -2.82 -26.21
CA PRO A 129 7.13 -2.20 -26.84
C PRO A 129 6.68 -1.13 -27.83
N GLU A 130 7.41 -0.01 -27.88
CA GLU A 130 7.21 1.00 -28.91
C GLU A 130 7.52 0.40 -30.30
N LYS A 131 6.71 0.78 -31.29
CA LYS A 131 7.13 0.72 -32.71
C LYS A 131 7.33 2.16 -33.17
N GLU A 132 8.53 2.48 -33.66
CA GLU A 132 8.78 3.77 -34.31
C GLU A 132 7.74 4.01 -35.41
N GLY A 133 7.05 5.14 -35.36
CA GLY A 133 6.25 5.66 -36.48
C GLY A 133 4.81 5.14 -36.65
N THR A 134 4.21 4.46 -35.68
CA THR A 134 2.78 4.07 -35.76
C THR A 134 1.97 4.55 -34.55
N GLU A 135 0.92 5.34 -34.80
CA GLU A 135 -0.01 5.89 -33.80
C GLU A 135 -0.84 4.85 -33.03
N ILE A 136 -0.72 3.55 -33.33
CA ILE A 136 -1.63 2.54 -32.80
C ILE A 136 -0.83 1.40 -32.15
N ALA A 137 -0.85 1.38 -30.82
CA ALA A 137 -0.30 0.32 -29.98
C ALA A 137 -1.04 -1.03 -30.11
N GLU A 138 -2.17 -1.09 -30.83
CA GLU A 138 -3.10 -2.22 -30.93
C GLU A 138 -2.53 -3.55 -31.46
N LYS A 139 -1.28 -3.57 -31.94
CA LYS A 139 -0.66 -4.81 -32.48
C LYS A 139 0.75 -5.09 -31.94
N ALA A 140 1.21 -4.39 -30.92
CA ALA A 140 2.48 -4.73 -30.30
C ALA A 140 2.32 -5.98 -29.43
N LYS A 141 3.15 -7.01 -29.67
CA LYS A 141 3.19 -8.20 -28.79
C LYS A 141 3.58 -7.74 -27.39
N VAL A 142 2.72 -8.03 -26.41
CA VAL A 142 3.00 -7.77 -24.99
C VAL A 142 4.33 -8.42 -24.60
N ILE A 143 5.19 -7.65 -23.93
CA ILE A 143 6.42 -8.16 -23.33
C ILE A 143 6.18 -8.34 -21.82
N ASN A 144 6.20 -9.59 -21.37
CA ASN A 144 6.14 -9.93 -19.96
C ASN A 144 7.50 -9.67 -19.31
N VAL A 145 7.48 -9.02 -18.15
CA VAL A 145 8.65 -8.83 -17.30
C VAL A 145 8.60 -9.92 -16.24
N PRO A 146 9.55 -10.87 -16.24
CA PRO A 146 9.51 -11.99 -15.31
C PRO A 146 9.88 -11.55 -13.91
N PHE A 147 9.30 -12.21 -12.91
CA PHE A 147 9.85 -12.20 -11.56
C PHE A 147 11.23 -12.87 -11.57
N LYS A 148 12.29 -12.09 -11.33
CA LYS A 148 13.67 -12.56 -11.25
C LYS A 148 14.38 -11.83 -10.12
N ARG A 149 15.58 -12.30 -9.75
CA ARG A 149 16.41 -11.78 -8.65
C ARG A 149 16.63 -10.26 -8.81
N CYS A 150 15.67 -9.48 -8.34
CA CYS A 150 15.67 -8.02 -8.31
C CYS A 150 16.92 -7.59 -7.55
N PRO A 151 17.68 -6.58 -8.03
CA PRO A 151 18.69 -5.94 -7.20
C PRO A 151 17.95 -5.33 -6.00
N ILE A 152 18.09 -5.97 -4.84
CA ILE A 152 17.28 -5.66 -3.64
C ILE A 152 17.48 -4.20 -3.22
N ASP A 153 18.61 -3.58 -3.59
CA ASP A 153 19.03 -2.20 -3.37
C ASP A 153 18.54 -1.18 -4.42
N ASP A 154 17.82 -1.58 -5.47
CA ASP A 154 17.36 -0.67 -6.53
C ASP A 154 16.08 0.09 -6.17
N PHE A 155 16.13 0.88 -5.10
CA PHE A 155 15.09 1.86 -4.78
C PHE A 155 15.04 3.03 -5.78
N GLU A 156 16.11 3.25 -6.56
CA GLU A 156 16.14 4.30 -7.55
C GLU A 156 15.12 4.04 -8.67
N THR A 157 15.13 2.83 -9.24
CA THR A 157 14.17 2.43 -10.28
C THR A 157 12.73 2.42 -9.77
N ARG A 158 12.50 1.98 -8.53
CA ARG A 158 11.15 2.06 -7.92
C ARG A 158 10.69 3.50 -7.71
N ASN A 159 11.55 4.37 -7.21
CA ASN A 159 11.20 5.78 -7.00
C ASN A 159 10.93 6.50 -8.31
N LYS A 160 11.64 6.17 -9.40
CA LYS A 160 11.31 6.68 -10.75
C LYS A 160 9.88 6.31 -11.13
N GLN A 161 9.46 5.07 -10.87
CA GLN A 161 8.09 4.61 -11.16
C GLN A 161 7.02 5.26 -10.27
N VAL A 162 7.33 5.46 -8.98
CA VAL A 162 6.49 6.27 -8.07
C VAL A 162 6.36 7.70 -8.60
N ASN A 163 7.46 8.32 -9.02
CA ASN A 163 7.47 9.68 -9.54
C ASN A 163 6.63 9.84 -10.81
N ILE A 164 6.58 8.83 -11.68
CA ILE A 164 5.71 8.83 -12.86
C ILE A 164 4.23 8.96 -12.44
N ARG A 165 3.78 8.19 -11.44
CA ARG A 165 2.40 8.34 -10.90
C ARG A 165 2.19 9.67 -10.20
N ALA A 166 3.21 10.15 -9.50
CA ALA A 166 3.19 11.46 -8.86
C ALA A 166 3.23 12.63 -9.85
N GLN A 167 3.30 12.40 -11.17
CA GLN A 167 3.30 13.43 -12.23
C GLN A 167 2.08 13.32 -13.14
N GLU A 168 1.13 12.43 -12.83
CA GLU A 168 -0.02 12.17 -13.68
C GLU A 168 -0.97 13.37 -13.66
N GLU A 169 -0.99 14.15 -14.74
CA GLU A 169 -1.77 15.40 -14.86
C GLU A 169 -3.27 15.23 -14.65
N ARG A 170 -3.77 13.99 -14.83
CA ARG A 170 -5.18 13.62 -14.60
C ARG A 170 -5.54 13.56 -13.11
N LEU A 171 -4.55 13.57 -12.22
CA LEU A 171 -4.72 13.55 -10.78
C LEU A 171 -4.47 14.95 -10.23
N ASN A 172 -5.30 15.43 -9.29
CA ASN A 172 -4.91 16.58 -8.50
C ASN A 172 -3.83 16.16 -7.49
N LEU A 173 -2.61 16.60 -7.72
CA LEU A 173 -1.43 16.22 -6.95
C LEU A 173 -1.15 17.19 -5.78
N SER A 174 -2.08 18.10 -5.44
CA SER A 174 -1.93 19.03 -4.31
C SER A 174 -2.00 18.34 -2.95
N SER A 175 -2.63 17.16 -2.88
CA SER A 175 -2.75 16.35 -1.68
C SER A 175 -2.26 14.94 -1.96
N LEU A 176 -0.96 14.70 -1.76
CA LEU A 176 -0.28 13.50 -2.24
C LEU A 176 0.43 12.77 -1.10
N ALA A 177 0.14 11.47 -0.96
CA ALA A 177 0.86 10.58 -0.06
C ALA A 177 1.27 9.29 -0.78
N VAL A 178 2.18 8.56 -0.13
CA VAL A 178 2.64 7.26 -0.60
C VAL A 178 2.48 6.23 0.52
N PHE A 179 2.08 5.02 0.18
CA PHE A 179 2.13 3.91 1.11
C PHE A 179 2.61 2.63 0.44
N GLY A 180 3.11 1.71 1.26
CA GLY A 180 3.55 0.44 0.74
C GLY A 180 3.80 -0.60 1.80
N HIS A 181 3.82 -1.86 1.33
CA HIS A 181 4.03 -3.03 2.16
C HIS A 181 5.42 -3.63 1.93
N SER A 182 6.09 -4.08 2.99
CA SER A 182 7.38 -4.79 2.89
C SER A 182 8.43 -3.96 2.15
N PHE A 183 8.95 -4.45 1.01
CA PHE A 183 9.82 -3.69 0.11
C PHE A 183 9.19 -2.36 -0.35
N GLY A 184 7.86 -2.32 -0.52
CA GLY A 184 7.10 -1.10 -0.77
C GLY A 184 7.09 -0.12 0.39
N GLY A 185 7.23 -0.59 1.63
CA GLY A 185 7.47 0.28 2.80
C GLY A 185 8.83 0.97 2.71
N GLY A 186 9.90 0.25 2.35
CA GLY A 186 11.19 0.88 2.03
C GLY A 186 11.09 1.88 0.88
N THR A 187 10.29 1.55 -0.14
CA THR A 187 10.04 2.45 -1.29
C THR A 187 9.34 3.74 -0.85
N THR A 188 8.40 3.63 0.09
CA THR A 188 7.70 4.78 0.69
C THR A 188 8.69 5.73 1.34
N ILE A 189 9.60 5.20 2.15
CA ILE A 189 10.67 5.96 2.82
C ILE A 189 11.61 6.61 1.79
N ALA A 190 12.08 5.84 0.81
CA ALA A 190 12.95 6.36 -0.24
C ALA A 190 12.30 7.46 -1.08
N ALA A 191 11.01 7.33 -1.39
CA ALA A 191 10.26 8.31 -2.17
C ALA A 191 10.06 9.61 -1.38
N LEU A 192 9.69 9.50 -0.10
CA LEU A 192 9.52 10.67 0.78
C LEU A 192 10.79 11.51 0.89
N ALA A 193 11.96 10.87 0.93
CA ALA A 193 13.26 11.52 0.98
C ALA A 193 13.62 12.30 -0.30
N LYS A 194 13.05 11.94 -1.45
CA LYS A 194 13.45 12.47 -2.76
C LYS A 194 12.42 13.38 -3.42
N ASP A 195 11.13 13.14 -3.19
CA ASP A 195 10.05 13.89 -3.85
C ASP A 195 9.33 14.81 -2.87
N ALA A 196 9.63 16.12 -2.96
CA ALA A 196 9.04 17.17 -2.13
C ALA A 196 7.49 17.24 -2.18
N ARG A 197 6.86 16.71 -3.23
CA ARG A 197 5.40 16.76 -3.42
C ARG A 197 4.65 15.78 -2.51
N LEU A 198 5.29 14.67 -2.15
CA LEU A 198 4.73 13.72 -1.18
C LEU A 198 4.69 14.38 0.19
N GLN A 199 3.55 14.42 0.85
CA GLN A 199 3.36 15.09 2.13
C GLN A 199 3.55 14.18 3.34
N CYS A 200 3.15 12.91 3.22
CA CYS A 200 3.29 11.91 4.28
C CYS A 200 3.35 10.49 3.68
N GLY A 201 3.65 9.48 4.51
CA GLY A 201 3.52 8.11 4.06
C GLY A 201 3.19 7.06 5.12
N VAL A 202 2.68 5.93 4.64
CA VAL A 202 2.28 4.79 5.48
C VAL A 202 3.10 3.56 5.10
N CYS A 203 3.74 2.98 6.10
CA CYS A 203 4.65 1.85 5.99
C CYS A 203 4.04 0.62 6.66
N LEU A 204 3.54 -0.32 5.86
CA LEU A 204 2.99 -1.59 6.34
C LEU A 204 4.12 -2.63 6.38
N ASP A 205 4.61 -2.98 7.57
CA ASP A 205 5.74 -3.89 7.72
C ASP A 205 6.94 -3.50 6.85
N ALA A 206 7.46 -2.28 7.01
CA ALA A 206 8.53 -1.83 6.12
C ALA A 206 9.79 -2.69 6.23
N TRP A 207 10.29 -3.13 5.07
CA TRP A 207 11.61 -3.72 4.94
C TRP A 207 12.60 -2.64 4.51
N LEU A 208 13.39 -2.15 5.47
CA LEU A 208 14.30 -1.02 5.27
C LEU A 208 15.73 -1.45 4.93
N PHE A 209 16.05 -2.75 4.97
CA PHE A 209 17.40 -3.28 4.70
C PHE A 209 18.08 -2.71 3.44
N PRO A 210 17.38 -2.47 2.32
CA PRO A 210 18.05 -1.98 1.12
C PRO A 210 18.23 -0.46 1.04
N LEU A 211 17.82 0.31 2.06
CA LEU A 211 17.97 1.77 2.04
C LEU A 211 19.40 2.17 2.39
N GLY A 212 19.96 3.06 1.57
CA GLY A 212 21.23 3.75 1.83
C GLY A 212 21.12 4.74 2.99
N GLU A 213 22.26 5.07 3.59
CA GLU A 213 22.31 5.93 4.78
C GLU A 213 21.86 7.37 4.50
N GLU A 214 22.06 7.84 3.27
CA GLU A 214 21.66 9.17 2.78
C GLU A 214 20.15 9.41 2.85
N VAL A 215 19.35 8.34 2.88
CA VAL A 215 17.89 8.43 2.99
C VAL A 215 17.48 8.94 4.37
N TYR A 216 18.18 8.53 5.43
CA TYR A 216 17.80 8.89 6.81
C TYR A 216 18.01 10.36 7.14
N GLU A 217 18.92 11.05 6.44
CA GLU A 217 19.21 12.48 6.64
C GLU A 217 18.16 13.40 5.99
N ASN A 218 17.39 12.88 5.04
CA ASN A 218 16.52 13.68 4.16
C ASN A 218 15.02 13.47 4.42
N ILE A 219 14.65 12.72 5.46
CA ILE A 219 13.25 12.43 5.78
C ILE A 219 12.80 13.24 6.98
N ASN A 220 12.02 14.29 6.70
CA ASN A 220 11.41 15.16 7.71
C ASN A 220 9.87 15.19 7.59
N LYS A 221 9.29 14.17 6.97
CA LYS A 221 7.86 14.11 6.64
C LYS A 221 7.13 13.14 7.56
N PRO A 222 5.87 13.43 7.92
CA PRO A 222 5.02 12.53 8.69
C PRO A 222 5.01 11.09 8.15
N ILE A 223 5.33 10.11 9.01
CA ILE A 223 5.32 8.69 8.64
C ILE A 223 4.60 7.84 9.68
N LEU A 224 3.68 7.00 9.22
CA LEU A 224 3.06 5.95 10.02
C LEU A 224 3.69 4.60 9.70
N PHE A 225 4.27 3.93 10.70
CA PHE A 225 4.64 2.51 10.60
C PHE A 225 3.59 1.64 11.28
N ILE A 226 3.06 0.65 10.57
CA ILE A 226 2.21 -0.40 11.12
C ILE A 226 2.92 -1.73 10.90
N ASN A 227 3.47 -2.29 11.97
CA ASN A 227 4.24 -3.52 11.95
C ASN A 227 3.41 -4.70 12.45
N SER A 228 3.63 -5.86 11.89
CA SER A 228 3.08 -7.12 12.35
C SER A 228 3.97 -7.75 13.41
N PHE A 229 3.36 -8.44 14.38
CA PHE A 229 4.07 -8.99 15.52
C PHE A 229 5.25 -9.91 15.15
N ALA A 230 5.08 -10.72 14.11
CA ALA A 230 6.02 -11.78 13.74
C ALA A 230 7.02 -11.41 12.61
N PHE A 231 7.05 -10.15 12.13
CA PHE A 231 7.86 -9.79 10.96
C PHE A 231 9.18 -9.08 11.29
N GLN A 232 9.21 -8.24 12.32
CA GLN A 232 10.32 -7.31 12.57
C GLN A 232 11.55 -7.97 13.21
N TRP A 233 12.73 -7.42 12.98
CA TRP A 233 14.00 -7.85 13.59
C TRP A 233 14.85 -6.64 14.05
N PRO A 234 15.78 -6.83 15.00
CA PRO A 234 16.45 -5.72 15.69
C PRO A 234 17.11 -4.69 14.76
N LYS A 235 17.86 -5.14 13.75
CA LYS A 235 18.53 -4.24 12.78
C LYS A 235 17.56 -3.39 11.96
N ASN A 236 16.38 -3.91 11.62
CA ASN A 236 15.36 -3.14 10.88
C ASN A 236 14.67 -2.13 11.79
N ILE A 237 14.39 -2.51 13.05
CA ILE A 237 13.82 -1.61 14.04
C ILE A 237 14.77 -0.44 14.35
N LYS A 238 16.08 -0.66 14.46
CA LYS A 238 17.05 0.44 14.60
C LYS A 238 16.95 1.48 13.47
N ARG A 239 16.71 1.03 12.24
CA ARG A 239 16.49 1.92 11.09
C ARG A 239 15.19 2.71 11.21
N ILE A 240 14.10 2.08 11.66
CA ILE A 240 12.84 2.77 11.98
C ILE A 240 13.09 3.81 13.08
N GLN A 241 13.76 3.43 14.17
CA GLN A 241 14.08 4.34 15.28
C GLN A 241 14.92 5.54 14.81
N ARG A 242 15.91 5.32 13.91
CA ARG A 242 16.70 6.40 13.30
C ARG A 242 15.86 7.37 12.49
N ILE A 243 14.86 6.89 11.76
CA ILE A 243 13.91 7.77 11.04
C ILE A 243 13.11 8.61 12.03
N LEU A 244 12.61 8.01 13.12
CA LEU A 244 11.79 8.71 14.10
C LEU A 244 12.59 9.72 14.93
N SER A 245 13.84 9.40 15.31
CA SER A 245 14.68 10.30 16.10
C SER A 245 15.02 11.59 15.36
N GLY A 246 15.10 11.56 14.03
CA GLY A 246 15.23 12.76 13.19
C GLY A 246 14.04 13.74 13.28
N HIS A 247 12.89 13.32 13.82
CA HIS A 247 11.66 14.13 13.85
C HIS A 247 11.44 14.93 15.15
N ASN A 248 12.47 15.16 15.99
CA ASN A 248 12.33 15.81 17.32
C ASN A 248 11.25 15.17 18.22
N GLY A 249 10.89 13.91 17.97
CA GLY A 249 9.94 13.16 18.77
C GLY A 249 10.69 12.45 19.88
N ASP A 250 10.90 13.12 21.01
CA ASP A 250 11.26 12.41 22.23
C ASP A 250 10.17 11.37 22.53
N PHE A 251 10.60 10.13 22.75
CA PHE A 251 9.76 8.97 23.07
C PHE A 251 9.20 9.08 24.50
N TYR A 252 8.50 10.17 24.83
CA TYR A 252 7.94 10.37 26.16
C TYR A 252 6.65 9.56 26.30
N MET A 253 6.75 8.49 27.08
CA MET A 253 5.68 7.55 27.45
C MET A 253 4.75 8.13 28.53
N PHE A 254 4.01 9.21 28.23
CA PHE A 254 2.83 9.58 29.04
C PHE A 254 1.63 8.73 28.63
N GLN A 255 0.80 8.29 29.59
CA GLN A 255 -0.47 7.57 29.37
C GLN A 255 -1.47 8.46 28.61
N ILE A 256 -1.29 8.54 27.30
CA ILE A 256 -2.15 9.25 26.37
C ILE A 256 -2.68 8.18 25.42
N THR A 257 -3.98 8.23 25.09
CA THR A 257 -4.60 7.23 24.20
C THR A 257 -3.96 7.29 22.81
N GLN A 258 -3.91 6.14 22.11
CA GLN A 258 -3.28 5.99 20.79
C GLN A 258 -3.79 7.01 19.77
N LEU A 259 -5.08 7.33 19.83
CA LEU A 259 -5.74 8.34 19.00
C LEU A 259 -5.19 9.74 19.23
N VAL A 260 -4.92 10.13 20.49
CA VAL A 260 -4.40 11.47 20.79
C VAL A 260 -2.94 11.58 20.32
N ARG A 261 -2.14 10.52 20.42
CA ARG A 261 -0.77 10.50 19.89
C ARG A 261 -0.70 10.57 18.36
N LEU A 262 -1.55 9.82 17.66
CA LEU A 262 -1.70 9.94 16.20
C LEU A 262 -1.94 11.37 15.74
N LEU A 263 -2.67 12.16 16.55
CA LEU A 263 -2.99 13.55 16.27
C LEU A 263 -1.89 14.54 16.71
N LEU A 264 -1.05 14.17 17.67
CA LEU A 264 0.00 15.03 18.23
C LEU A 264 1.36 14.83 17.55
N ASN A 265 1.67 13.60 17.14
CA ASN A 265 2.96 13.24 16.57
C ASN A 265 2.87 13.13 15.04
N SER A 266 3.80 13.77 14.34
CA SER A 266 3.93 13.63 12.89
C SER A 266 4.29 12.21 12.47
N SER A 267 5.06 11.48 13.29
CA SER A 267 5.50 10.12 12.97
C SER A 267 5.18 9.15 14.11
N ASN A 268 4.64 7.99 13.77
CA ASN A 268 4.12 7.02 14.73
C ASN A 268 4.54 5.60 14.34
N VAL A 269 4.75 4.73 15.33
CA VAL A 269 4.96 3.29 15.12
C VAL A 269 3.97 2.51 15.95
N PHE A 270 3.28 1.60 15.30
CA PHE A 270 2.39 0.64 15.93
C PHE A 270 2.81 -0.78 15.61
N ILE A 271 2.58 -1.68 16.57
CA ILE A 271 2.68 -3.11 16.39
C ILE A 271 1.35 -3.79 16.60
N PHE A 272 0.98 -4.61 15.63
CA PHE A 272 -0.26 -5.35 15.57
C PHE A 272 -0.03 -6.71 16.21
N ARG A 273 -0.67 -6.97 17.35
CA ARG A 273 -0.50 -8.22 18.12
C ARG A 273 -0.95 -9.42 17.30
N ASN A 274 -0.29 -10.57 17.47
CA ASN A 274 -0.72 -11.85 16.90
C ASN A 274 -0.96 -11.84 15.37
N THR A 275 -0.28 -10.96 14.64
CA THR A 275 -0.31 -10.88 13.17
C THR A 275 1.02 -11.33 12.56
N GLY A 276 0.96 -11.69 11.29
CA GLY A 276 2.11 -12.03 10.47
C GLY A 276 2.26 -11.10 9.27
N HIS A 277 3.35 -11.25 8.55
CA HIS A 277 3.72 -10.31 7.48
C HIS A 277 2.68 -10.17 6.35
N LEU A 278 2.03 -11.27 5.96
CA LEU A 278 1.02 -11.29 4.90
C LEU A 278 -0.35 -10.84 5.41
N THR A 279 -0.54 -10.63 6.71
CA THR A 279 -1.78 -10.07 7.27
C THR A 279 -2.01 -8.63 6.80
N GLN A 280 -0.94 -7.94 6.41
CA GLN A 280 -0.96 -6.58 5.86
C GLN A 280 -1.42 -6.51 4.38
N THR A 281 -1.82 -7.65 3.78
CA THR A 281 -2.15 -7.75 2.36
C THR A 281 -3.46 -8.49 2.13
N ASP A 282 -3.94 -8.46 0.89
CA ASP A 282 -5.16 -9.16 0.48
C ASP A 282 -5.06 -10.69 0.67
N PHE A 283 -3.84 -11.25 0.76
CA PHE A 283 -3.65 -12.67 1.05
C PHE A 283 -4.34 -13.12 2.34
N ALA A 284 -4.50 -12.23 3.32
CA ALA A 284 -5.23 -12.52 4.56
C ALA A 284 -6.69 -12.96 4.30
N HIS A 285 -7.30 -12.48 3.22
CA HIS A 285 -8.67 -12.80 2.80
C HIS A 285 -8.73 -13.89 1.73
N ILE A 286 -7.65 -14.08 0.98
CA ILE A 286 -7.57 -15.06 -0.10
C ILE A 286 -7.26 -16.46 0.44
N ILE A 287 -6.33 -16.56 1.39
CA ILE A 287 -5.89 -17.84 1.94
C ILE A 287 -6.94 -18.35 2.93
N PRO A 288 -7.46 -19.59 2.77
CA PRO A 288 -8.46 -20.12 3.69
C PRO A 288 -7.96 -20.10 5.14
N SER A 289 -8.81 -19.64 6.07
CA SER A 289 -8.43 -19.39 7.47
C SER A 289 -7.80 -20.60 8.18
N PHE A 290 -8.16 -21.83 7.79
CA PHE A 290 -7.56 -23.05 8.33
C PHE A 290 -6.05 -23.14 8.06
N PHE A 291 -5.60 -22.72 6.87
CA PHE A 291 -4.18 -22.71 6.49
C PHE A 291 -3.48 -21.47 7.03
N ALA A 292 -4.13 -20.30 6.90
CA ALA A 292 -3.55 -19.03 7.34
C ALA A 292 -3.17 -19.06 8.83
N ARG A 293 -4.07 -19.51 9.72
CA ARG A 293 -3.85 -19.52 11.18
C ARG A 293 -2.78 -20.48 11.67
N ARG A 294 -2.27 -21.36 10.80
CA ARG A 294 -1.15 -22.28 11.11
C ARG A 294 0.21 -21.74 10.67
N SER A 295 0.24 -20.58 10.03
CA SER A 295 1.46 -19.93 9.55
C SER A 295 1.73 -18.64 10.31
N SER A 296 2.99 -18.45 10.71
CA SER A 296 3.48 -17.17 11.27
C SER A 296 3.35 -16.01 10.28
N SER A 297 3.09 -16.28 9.00
CA SER A 297 2.86 -15.26 7.97
C SER A 297 1.50 -14.57 8.06
N PHE A 298 0.49 -15.13 8.74
CA PHE A 298 -0.87 -14.56 8.79
C PHE A 298 -1.39 -14.30 10.20
N GLY A 299 -0.81 -14.93 11.23
CA GLY A 299 -1.24 -14.76 12.61
C GLY A 299 -2.58 -15.44 12.93
N THR A 300 -3.15 -15.11 14.08
CA THR A 300 -4.32 -15.81 14.64
C THR A 300 -5.61 -14.98 14.66
N ILE A 301 -5.50 -13.65 14.48
CA ILE A 301 -6.63 -12.73 14.47
C ILE A 301 -7.47 -12.92 13.20
N PRO A 302 -8.81 -12.86 13.26
CA PRO A 302 -9.66 -12.87 12.08
C PRO A 302 -9.28 -11.77 11.06
N PRO A 303 -9.16 -12.08 9.76
CA PRO A 303 -8.72 -11.12 8.74
C PRO A 303 -9.52 -9.81 8.71
N LEU A 304 -10.85 -9.86 8.82
CA LEU A 304 -11.70 -8.65 8.83
C LEU A 304 -11.42 -7.73 10.02
N THR A 305 -11.14 -8.31 11.19
CA THR A 305 -10.77 -7.54 12.39
C THR A 305 -9.43 -6.86 12.17
N THR A 306 -8.43 -7.59 11.68
CA THR A 306 -7.10 -7.02 11.41
C THR A 306 -7.18 -5.90 10.37
N THR A 307 -7.92 -6.14 9.28
CA THR A 307 -8.09 -5.15 8.20
C THR A 307 -8.83 -3.90 8.67
N SER A 308 -9.93 -4.01 9.41
CA SER A 308 -10.69 -2.83 9.87
C SER A 308 -9.88 -1.92 10.79
N VAL A 309 -9.07 -2.49 11.68
CA VAL A 309 -8.16 -1.74 12.55
C VAL A 309 -7.01 -1.13 11.74
N ASN A 310 -6.42 -1.86 10.79
CA ASN A 310 -5.38 -1.33 9.90
C ASN A 310 -5.92 -0.14 9.07
N ASN A 311 -7.11 -0.28 8.51
CA ASN A 311 -7.79 0.76 7.74
C ASN A 311 -8.06 2.00 8.60
N LYS A 312 -8.50 1.82 9.86
CA LYS A 312 -8.71 2.92 10.81
C LYS A 312 -7.41 3.70 11.06
N LEU A 313 -6.30 3.01 11.33
CA LEU A 313 -5.00 3.65 11.56
C LEU A 313 -4.53 4.44 10.33
N CYS A 314 -4.60 3.82 9.15
CA CYS A 314 -4.25 4.47 7.89
C CYS A 314 -5.13 5.69 7.64
N PHE A 315 -6.45 5.55 7.79
CA PHE A 315 -7.42 6.62 7.57
C PHE A 315 -7.18 7.79 8.51
N ASP A 316 -7.07 7.56 9.81
CA ASP A 316 -6.89 8.63 10.79
C ASP A 316 -5.60 9.41 10.54
N PHE A 317 -4.51 8.69 10.24
CA PHE A 317 -3.24 9.33 9.91
C PHE A 317 -3.34 10.14 8.62
N LEU A 318 -3.90 9.57 7.56
CA LEU A 318 -4.05 10.28 6.28
C LEU A 318 -5.00 11.49 6.42
N GLU A 319 -6.06 11.41 7.21
CA GLU A 319 -6.90 12.58 7.53
C GLU A 319 -6.13 13.62 8.33
N ALA A 320 -5.29 13.23 9.28
CA ALA A 320 -4.49 14.19 10.04
C ALA A 320 -3.46 14.93 9.17
N GLN A 321 -2.87 14.25 8.18
CA GLN A 321 -1.79 14.80 7.35
C GLN A 321 -2.27 15.45 6.04
N LEU A 322 -3.32 14.92 5.42
CA LEU A 322 -3.86 15.36 4.13
C LEU A 322 -5.26 15.98 4.25
N GLY A 323 -5.91 15.86 5.41
CA GLY A 323 -7.26 16.33 5.60
C GLY A 323 -7.38 17.84 5.50
N ASN A 324 -8.44 18.29 4.85
CA ASN A 324 -8.88 19.67 4.95
C ASN A 324 -9.67 19.88 6.26
N LYS A 325 -10.01 21.14 6.56
CA LYS A 325 -10.66 21.60 7.81
C LYS A 325 -11.93 20.82 8.27
N GLU A 326 -12.50 19.96 7.42
CA GLU A 326 -13.64 19.11 7.73
C GLU A 326 -13.20 17.79 8.38
N LYS A 327 -13.62 17.57 9.63
CA LYS A 327 -13.27 16.37 10.41
C LYS A 327 -14.09 15.16 9.93
N ARG A 328 -13.47 14.26 9.17
CA ARG A 328 -14.05 12.96 8.78
C ARG A 328 -13.69 11.89 9.81
N THR A 329 -14.53 10.86 9.91
CA THR A 329 -14.35 9.76 10.87
C THR A 329 -14.48 8.41 10.18
N TYR A 330 -13.65 7.45 10.57
CA TYR A 330 -13.77 6.07 10.15
C TYR A 330 -14.44 5.23 11.24
N PRO A 331 -15.51 4.48 10.93
CA PRO A 331 -16.20 3.63 11.88
C PRO A 331 -15.35 2.42 12.25
N LEU A 332 -15.19 2.17 13.55
CA LEU A 332 -14.54 0.96 14.06
C LEU A 332 -15.42 0.34 15.14
N SER A 333 -15.82 -0.91 14.96
CA SER A 333 -16.74 -1.62 15.88
C SER A 333 -16.01 -2.38 16.99
N VAL A 334 -14.69 -2.28 17.06
CA VAL A 334 -13.84 -2.97 18.03
C VAL A 334 -12.95 -1.96 18.75
N ASN A 335 -12.50 -2.29 19.95
CA ASN A 335 -11.50 -1.48 20.62
C ASN A 335 -10.13 -1.74 19.98
N MET A 336 -9.51 -0.69 19.43
CA MET A 336 -8.22 -0.78 18.75
C MET A 336 -7.09 -1.25 19.69
N GLU A 337 -7.15 -0.85 20.97
CA GLU A 337 -6.10 -1.14 21.97
C GLU A 337 -5.99 -2.64 22.30
N ASP A 338 -7.04 -3.42 22.04
CA ASP A 338 -7.04 -4.87 22.20
C ASP A 338 -6.09 -5.55 21.19
N TYR A 339 -5.77 -4.86 20.10
CA TYR A 339 -5.05 -5.43 18.96
C TYR A 339 -3.74 -4.74 18.63
N VAL A 340 -3.59 -3.47 19.00
CA VAL A 340 -2.46 -2.65 18.58
C VAL A 340 -1.76 -2.04 19.79
N LEU A 341 -0.42 -2.06 19.78
CA LEU A 341 0.42 -1.37 20.75
C LEU A 341 1.27 -0.31 20.07
N GLU A 342 1.60 0.75 20.81
CA GLU A 342 2.61 1.71 20.38
C GLU A 342 4.01 1.08 20.47
N GLY A 343 4.89 1.43 19.52
CA GLY A 343 6.27 0.97 19.49
C GLY A 343 6.44 -0.41 18.87
N THR A 344 7.28 -1.24 19.50
CA THR A 344 7.75 -2.51 18.94
C THR A 344 7.90 -3.55 20.05
N ASN A 345 7.71 -4.83 19.70
CA ASN A 345 7.99 -5.97 20.58
C ASN A 345 9.45 -6.46 20.48
N VAL A 346 10.25 -5.89 19.58
CA VAL A 346 11.62 -6.30 19.31
C VAL A 346 12.58 -5.52 20.21
N ASP A 347 13.39 -6.25 20.97
CA ASP A 347 14.46 -5.68 21.76
C ASP A 347 15.64 -5.25 20.87
N THR A 348 16.15 -4.04 21.11
CA THR A 348 17.26 -3.42 20.37
C THR A 348 18.45 -3.08 21.26
N SER A 349 18.39 -3.35 22.57
CA SER A 349 19.40 -2.92 23.55
C SER A 349 20.80 -3.52 23.31
N ASN A 350 20.87 -4.69 22.69
CA ASN A 350 22.11 -5.46 22.51
C ASN A 350 22.75 -5.28 21.12
N LEU A 351 22.23 -4.36 20.31
CA LEU A 351 22.87 -4.00 19.05
C LEU A 351 23.69 -2.74 19.25
N ASP A 352 24.95 -2.75 18.83
CA ASP A 352 25.73 -1.52 18.64
C ASP A 352 25.13 -0.69 17.49
N ASP A 353 25.33 0.63 17.53
CA ASP A 353 24.76 1.59 16.55
C ASP A 353 25.31 1.44 15.13
#